data_AF-A0AA38TGL5-F1
#
_entry.id   AF-A0AA38TGL5-F1
#
_cell.length_a   1.000
_cell.length_b   1.000
_cell.length_c   1.000
_cell.angle_alpha   90.00
_cell.angle_beta   90.00
_cell.angle_gamma   90.00
#
_symmetry.space_group_name_H-M   'P 1'
#
loop_
_entity.id
_entity.type
_entity.pdbx_description
1 polymer ?
#
loop_
_entity_poly.entity_id
_entity_poly.type
_entity_poly.pdbx_seq_one_letter_code
_entity_poly.pdbx_strand_id
1 'polypeptide(L)'
;MKSITNLTFINLVVKSTTIRLVLSLAVAQSWHLRQLDVRNAFLHGDLHETVYLQQLQGFAPRAWFQRLTTSLHGLGFHGSKTDPSLFIYSKGGTLLYMLVYVDDIILTGNNLEAINQVVHRLSHTFPIQDLGRLSYFLGIEIIPQGRDLILAQKKILDLLERAKLSNANPMPTPIATNVNLALGDSPPLTDHVQYRQIIGAL
;
A
#
# COMPACT_ATOMS: atom_id res chain seq x y z
N MET A 1 9.74 -23.31 -27.08
CA MET A 1 9.55 -21.87 -26.86
C MET A 1 8.12 -21.63 -26.38
N LYS A 2 7.91 -21.49 -25.07
CA LYS A 2 6.61 -21.07 -24.54
C LYS A 2 6.63 -19.55 -24.41
N SER A 3 5.64 -18.92 -25.05
CA SER A 3 5.45 -17.47 -25.09
C SER A 3 5.30 -16.90 -23.69
N ILE A 4 6.24 -16.05 -23.29
CA ILE A 4 6.18 -15.24 -22.06
C ILE A 4 5.35 -13.99 -22.41
N THR A 5 4.03 -14.13 -22.52
CA THR A 5 3.14 -12.99 -22.86
C THR A 5 2.07 -12.70 -21.80
N ASN A 6 2.12 -13.30 -20.61
CA ASN A 6 1.20 -12.97 -19.52
C ASN A 6 1.93 -12.75 -18.19
N LEU A 7 2.96 -11.92 -18.18
CA LEU A 7 3.49 -11.33 -16.94
C LEU A 7 2.72 -10.02 -16.68
N THR A 8 1.46 -10.13 -16.29
CA THR A 8 0.76 -9.02 -15.64
C THR A 8 1.54 -8.71 -14.36
N PHE A 9 2.31 -7.63 -14.38
CA PHE A 9 2.89 -7.04 -13.18
C PHE A 9 1.73 -6.71 -12.25
N ILE A 10 1.46 -7.56 -11.26
CA ILE A 10 0.62 -7.19 -10.12
C ILE A 10 1.46 -6.21 -9.31
N ASN A 11 1.53 -4.96 -9.78
CA ASN A 11 1.68 -3.85 -8.87
C ASN A 11 0.39 -3.85 -8.06
N LEU A 12 0.49 -4.23 -6.79
CA LEU A 12 -0.63 -4.24 -5.86
C LEU A 12 -0.98 -2.79 -5.52
N VAL A 13 -1.48 -2.04 -6.50
CA VAL A 13 -1.94 -0.67 -6.31
C VAL A 13 -3.27 -0.77 -5.59
N VAL A 14 -3.27 -0.48 -4.29
CA VAL A 14 -4.52 -0.32 -3.55
C VAL A 14 -5.33 0.78 -4.22
N LYS A 15 -6.58 0.48 -4.57
CA LYS A 15 -7.46 1.46 -5.21
C LYS A 15 -7.78 2.58 -4.22
N SER A 16 -7.70 3.84 -4.66
CA SER A 16 -8.06 5.00 -3.83
C SER A 16 -9.47 4.89 -3.24
N THR A 17 -10.41 4.32 -4.00
CA THR A 17 -11.77 4.02 -3.53
C THR A 17 -11.78 3.08 -2.32
N THR A 18 -10.94 2.05 -2.31
CA THR A 18 -10.85 1.07 -1.22
C THR A 18 -10.26 1.70 0.03
N ILE A 19 -9.20 2.51 -0.12
CA ILE A 19 -8.62 3.29 0.99
C ILE A 19 -9.69 4.16 1.60
N ARG A 20 -10.38 4.97 0.78
CA ARG A 20 -11.45 5.86 1.25
C ARG A 20 -12.56 5.08 1.93
N LEU A 21 -12.96 3.92 1.41
CA LEU A 21 -14.02 3.10 1.99
C LEU A 21 -13.62 2.57 3.37
N VAL A 22 -12.43 1.97 3.50
CA VAL A 22 -11.94 1.42 4.77
C VAL A 22 -11.77 2.52 5.81
N LEU A 23 -11.19 3.66 5.43
CA LEU A 23 -11.03 4.81 6.33
C LEU A 23 -12.38 5.40 6.73
N SER A 24 -13.29 5.61 5.79
CA SER A 24 -14.63 6.16 6.07
C SER A 24 -15.44 5.24 6.97
N LEU A 25 -15.33 3.92 6.78
CA LEU A 25 -15.99 2.93 7.63
C LEU A 25 -15.42 2.96 9.05
N ALA A 26 -14.09 2.98 9.17
CA ALA A 26 -13.43 3.05 10.46
C ALA A 26 -13.84 4.33 11.21
N VAL A 27 -13.95 5.45 10.52
CA VAL A 27 -14.41 6.72 11.11
C VAL A 27 -15.88 6.64 11.53
N ALA A 28 -16.77 6.23 10.63
CA ALA A 28 -18.20 6.16 10.89
C ALA A 28 -18.54 5.24 12.07
N GLN A 29 -17.76 4.18 12.26
CA GLN A 29 -17.94 3.21 13.34
C GLN A 29 -17.01 3.44 14.55
N SER A 30 -16.22 4.53 14.53
CA SER A 30 -15.21 4.82 15.56
C SER A 30 -14.24 3.66 15.84
N TRP A 31 -13.88 2.90 14.80
CA TRP A 31 -12.93 1.81 14.88
C TRP A 31 -11.49 2.32 14.92
N HIS A 32 -10.64 1.55 15.59
CA HIS A 32 -9.22 1.83 15.65
C HIS A 32 -8.56 1.49 14.30
N LEU A 33 -7.77 2.42 13.79
CA LEU A 33 -6.91 2.21 12.61
C LEU A 33 -5.50 1.94 13.11
N ARG A 34 -5.05 0.69 12.98
CA ARG A 34 -3.70 0.26 13.33
C ARG A 34 -2.86 0.11 12.07
N GLN A 35 -1.67 0.69 12.10
CA GLN A 35 -0.70 0.61 11.01
C GLN A 35 0.41 -0.36 11.38
N LEU A 36 0.74 -1.23 10.43
CA LEU A 36 1.83 -2.18 10.53
C LEU A 36 2.75 -1.99 9.32
N ASP A 37 4.05 -2.14 9.54
CA ASP A 37 5.08 -2.17 8.50
C ASP A 37 5.78 -3.53 8.54
N VAL A 38 6.08 -4.11 7.38
CA VAL A 38 6.86 -5.35 7.30
C VAL A 38 8.28 -5.04 6.86
N ARG A 39 9.22 -5.22 7.77
CA ARG A 39 10.63 -5.00 7.47
C ARG A 39 11.12 -6.00 6.42
N ASN A 40 11.75 -5.48 5.37
CA ASN A 40 12.35 -6.29 4.31
C ASN A 40 11.36 -7.30 3.69
N ALA A 41 10.08 -6.95 3.49
CA ALA A 41 9.05 -7.93 3.13
C ALA A 41 9.41 -8.76 1.88
N PHE A 42 10.13 -8.15 0.92
CA PHE A 42 10.68 -8.83 -0.26
C PHE A 42 11.61 -10.02 0.02
N LEU A 43 12.30 -10.04 1.16
CA LEU A 43 13.22 -11.12 1.54
C LEU A 43 12.50 -12.32 2.17
N HIS A 44 11.20 -12.21 2.43
CA HIS A 44 10.43 -13.23 3.13
C HIS A 44 9.50 -14.04 2.22
N GLY A 45 9.57 -13.89 0.90
CA GLY A 45 8.85 -14.79 -0.02
C GLY A 45 9.50 -16.18 -0.12
N ASP A 46 8.70 -17.25 -0.10
CA ASP A 46 9.22 -18.60 -0.38
C ASP A 46 9.50 -18.74 -1.88
N LEU A 47 10.77 -18.88 -2.25
CA LEU A 47 11.20 -19.12 -3.63
C LEU A 47 11.42 -20.61 -3.86
N HIS A 48 10.59 -21.21 -4.69
CA HIS A 48 10.73 -22.60 -5.13
C HIS A 48 11.63 -22.79 -6.36
N GLU A 49 12.12 -21.69 -6.95
CA GLU A 49 12.98 -21.74 -8.14
C GLU A 49 14.46 -21.70 -7.74
N THR A 50 15.27 -22.58 -8.34
CA THR A 50 16.71 -22.58 -8.12
C THR A 50 17.32 -21.33 -8.74
N VAL A 51 17.84 -20.43 -7.89
CA VAL A 51 18.38 -19.14 -8.29
C VAL A 51 19.77 -19.33 -8.90
N TYR A 52 19.84 -19.44 -10.23
CA TYR A 52 21.10 -19.48 -10.98
C TYR A 52 21.53 -18.09 -11.52
N LEU A 53 20.69 -17.05 -11.38
CA LEU A 53 20.88 -15.69 -11.90
C LEU A 53 20.29 -14.63 -10.94
N GLN A 54 20.70 -13.36 -11.10
CA GLN A 54 20.17 -12.21 -10.35
C GLN A 54 18.62 -12.15 -10.43
N GLN A 55 17.97 -12.00 -9.28
CA GLN A 55 16.50 -11.99 -9.16
C GLN A 55 15.89 -10.85 -9.99
N LEU A 56 14.99 -11.20 -10.93
CA LEU A 56 14.28 -10.23 -11.75
C LEU A 56 13.34 -9.35 -10.89
N GLN A 57 13.31 -8.04 -11.17
CA GLN A 57 12.38 -7.11 -10.52
C GLN A 57 10.93 -7.63 -10.68
N GLY A 58 10.24 -7.82 -9.55
CA GLY A 58 8.84 -8.24 -9.51
C GLY A 58 8.57 -9.67 -9.01
N PHE A 59 9.59 -10.53 -8.85
CA PHE A 59 9.41 -11.85 -8.25
C PHE A 59 9.35 -11.82 -6.71
N ALA A 60 10.17 -10.98 -6.07
CA ALA A 60 10.19 -10.82 -4.61
C ALA A 60 8.85 -10.29 -4.03
N PRO A 61 8.24 -9.23 -4.60
CA PRO A 61 6.93 -8.73 -4.13
C PRO A 61 5.81 -9.76 -4.24
N ARG A 62 5.84 -10.60 -5.28
CA ARG A 62 4.82 -11.63 -5.51
C ARG A 62 4.94 -12.78 -4.52
N ALA A 63 6.15 -13.29 -4.32
CA ALA A 63 6.40 -14.36 -3.36
C ALA A 63 6.05 -13.92 -1.93
N TRP A 64 6.40 -12.68 -1.57
CA TRP A 64 5.94 -12.02 -0.35
C TRP A 64 4.41 -12.03 -0.23
N PHE A 65 3.72 -11.47 -1.22
CA PHE A 65 2.27 -11.36 -1.20
C PHE A 65 1.57 -12.73 -1.14
N GLN A 66 2.10 -13.74 -1.83
CA GLN A 66 1.58 -15.11 -1.79
C GLN A 66 1.75 -15.73 -0.40
N ARG A 67 2.92 -15.58 0.23
CA ARG A 67 3.16 -16.07 1.59
C ARG A 67 2.27 -15.39 2.61
N LEU A 68 2.12 -14.06 2.51
CA LEU A 68 1.21 -13.29 3.35
C LEU A 68 -0.24 -13.76 3.16
N THR A 69 -0.71 -13.88 1.93
CA THR A 69 -2.06 -14.36 1.59
C THR A 69 -2.33 -15.73 2.20
N THR A 70 -1.37 -16.66 2.10
CA THR A 70 -1.49 -18.01 2.67
C THR A 70 -1.58 -17.97 4.19
N SER A 71 -0.74 -17.16 4.84
CA SER A 71 -0.81 -16.96 6.30
C SER A 71 -2.15 -16.33 6.73
N LEU A 72 -2.66 -15.34 5.99
CA LEU A 72 -3.93 -14.68 6.29
C LEU A 72 -5.12 -15.64 6.13
N HIS A 73 -5.11 -16.49 5.10
CA HIS A 73 -6.10 -17.56 4.96
C HIS A 73 -6.07 -18.54 6.13
N GLY A 74 -4.89 -18.90 6.62
CA GLY A 74 -4.72 -19.72 7.83
C GLY A 74 -5.27 -19.05 9.10
N LEU A 75 -5.27 -17.72 9.16
CA LEU A 75 -5.88 -16.93 10.23
C LEU A 75 -7.40 -16.73 10.06
N GLY A 76 -7.98 -17.22 8.96
CA GLY A 76 -9.41 -17.12 8.67
C GLY A 76 -9.83 -15.87 7.89
N PHE A 77 -8.88 -15.09 7.37
CA PHE A 77 -9.18 -14.02 6.44
C PHE A 77 -9.49 -14.57 5.04
N HIS A 78 -10.30 -13.84 4.29
CA HIS A 78 -10.48 -14.05 2.85
C HIS A 78 -10.20 -12.76 2.08
N GLY A 79 -9.60 -12.89 0.90
CA GLY A 79 -9.40 -11.76 -0.01
C GLY A 79 -10.73 -11.28 -0.60
N SER A 80 -10.85 -9.98 -0.82
CA SER A 80 -11.99 -9.38 -1.50
C SER A 80 -12.00 -9.77 -2.99
N LYS A 81 -13.20 -9.99 -3.54
CA LYS A 81 -13.38 -10.29 -4.97
C LYS A 81 -13.14 -9.08 -5.87
N THR A 82 -13.26 -7.87 -5.32
CA THR A 82 -13.21 -6.61 -6.08
C THR A 82 -11.88 -5.87 -5.92
N ASP A 83 -11.14 -6.16 -4.85
CA ASP A 83 -9.82 -5.59 -4.58
C ASP A 83 -8.88 -6.64 -3.97
N PRO A 84 -7.85 -7.10 -4.72
CA PRO A 84 -6.87 -8.07 -4.24
C PRO A 84 -6.08 -7.62 -3.00
N SER A 85 -6.03 -6.31 -2.72
CA SER A 85 -5.30 -5.75 -1.58
C SER A 85 -6.11 -5.76 -0.27
N LEU A 86 -7.41 -6.03 -0.34
CA LEU A 86 -8.30 -6.03 0.81
C LEU A 86 -8.59 -7.45 1.29
N PHE A 87 -8.28 -7.72 2.55
CA PHE A 87 -8.61 -8.96 3.25
C PHE A 87 -9.66 -8.67 4.32
N ILE A 88 -10.61 -9.58 4.46
CA ILE A 88 -11.74 -9.44 5.37
C ILE A 88 -11.80 -10.67 6.26
N TYR A 89 -11.94 -10.44 7.57
CA TYR A 89 -12.24 -11.46 8.54
C TYR A 89 -13.64 -11.19 9.11
N SER A 90 -14.52 -12.19 9.08
CA SER A 90 -15.86 -12.10 9.65
C SER A 90 -16.24 -13.42 10.29
N LYS A 91 -16.22 -13.48 11.62
CA LYS A 91 -16.61 -14.68 12.40
C LYS A 91 -17.03 -14.31 13.81
N GLY A 92 -18.13 -14.90 14.29
CA GLY A 92 -18.58 -14.73 15.68
C GLY A 92 -18.83 -13.27 16.08
N GLY A 93 -19.39 -12.46 15.17
CA GLY A 93 -19.63 -11.03 15.40
C GLY A 93 -18.37 -10.15 15.32
N THR A 94 -17.18 -10.73 15.17
CA THR A 94 -15.93 -9.98 14.93
C THR A 94 -15.75 -9.74 13.44
N LEU A 95 -15.58 -8.47 13.06
CA LEU A 95 -15.37 -8.01 11.70
C LEU A 95 -14.09 -7.17 11.65
N LEU A 96 -13.11 -7.64 10.87
CA LEU A 96 -11.84 -6.96 10.64
C LEU A 96 -11.61 -6.75 9.14
N TYR A 97 -11.03 -5.62 8.80
CA TYR A 97 -10.56 -5.27 7.46
C TYR A 97 -9.06 -5.04 7.52
N MET A 98 -8.34 -5.70 6.63
CA MET A 98 -6.90 -5.57 6.46
C MET A 98 -6.60 -5.13 5.03
N LEU A 99 -5.98 -3.97 4.88
CA LEU A 99 -5.56 -3.41 3.61
C LEU A 99 -4.04 -3.55 3.49
N VAL A 100 -3.57 -4.22 2.46
CA VAL A 100 -2.14 -4.51 2.24
C VAL A 100 -1.65 -3.71 1.04
N TYR A 101 -0.64 -2.88 1.22
CA TYR A 101 0.11 -2.24 0.14
C TYR A 101 1.59 -2.56 0.30
N VAL A 102 2.09 -3.53 -0.46
CA VAL A 102 3.51 -3.91 -0.45
C VAL A 102 3.98 -4.21 1.00
N ASP A 103 4.70 -3.27 1.64
CA ASP A 103 5.24 -3.39 3.00
C ASP A 103 4.31 -2.75 4.07
N ASP A 104 3.44 -1.83 3.66
CA ASP A 104 2.50 -1.12 4.53
C ASP A 104 1.16 -1.87 4.67
N ILE A 105 0.70 -2.08 5.91
CA ILE A 105 -0.57 -2.75 6.21
C ILE A 105 -1.41 -1.89 7.14
N ILE A 106 -2.67 -1.66 6.78
CA ILE A 106 -3.70 -1.09 7.67
C ILE A 106 -4.59 -2.22 8.17
N LEU A 107 -4.79 -2.28 9.48
CA LEU A 107 -5.74 -3.18 10.14
C LEU A 107 -6.74 -2.38 10.95
N THR A 108 -8.03 -2.62 10.70
CA THR A 108 -9.14 -1.99 11.42
C THR A 108 -10.28 -2.97 11.64
N GLY A 109 -11.19 -2.69 12.56
CA GLY A 109 -12.32 -3.55 12.84
C GLY A 109 -13.01 -3.22 14.15
N ASN A 110 -14.10 -3.96 14.41
CA ASN A 110 -14.97 -3.72 15.56
C ASN A 110 -14.49 -4.33 16.89
N ASN A 111 -13.36 -5.06 16.88
CA ASN A 111 -12.85 -5.76 18.05
C ASN A 111 -11.34 -5.54 18.18
N LEU A 112 -10.94 -4.70 19.13
CA LEU A 112 -9.53 -4.35 19.36
C LEU A 112 -8.71 -5.54 19.86
N GLU A 113 -9.30 -6.44 20.64
CA GLU A 113 -8.62 -7.64 21.13
C GLU A 113 -8.29 -8.58 19.96
N ALA A 114 -9.23 -8.75 19.03
CA ALA A 114 -8.98 -9.52 17.81
C ALA A 114 -7.89 -8.88 16.93
N ILE A 115 -7.85 -7.53 16.85
CA ILE A 115 -6.76 -6.80 16.16
C ILE A 115 -5.42 -7.14 16.82
N ASN A 116 -5.30 -7.02 18.15
CA ASN A 116 -4.06 -7.32 18.87
C ASN A 116 -3.61 -8.77 18.67
N GLN A 117 -4.55 -9.72 18.68
CA GLN A 117 -4.24 -11.13 18.43
C GLN A 117 -3.76 -11.38 16.99
N VAL A 118 -4.34 -10.72 16.00
CA VAL A 118 -3.88 -10.81 14.61
C VAL A 118 -2.47 -10.24 14.48
N VAL A 119 -2.19 -9.07 15.06
CA VAL A 119 -0.86 -8.47 15.07
C VAL A 119 0.16 -9.39 15.73
N HIS A 120 -0.17 -9.93 16.91
CA HIS A 120 0.70 -10.87 17.62
C HIS A 120 0.96 -12.14 16.80
N ARG A 121 -0.05 -12.72 16.15
CA ARG A 121 0.15 -13.92 15.32
C ARG A 121 0.97 -13.62 14.09
N LEU A 122 0.74 -12.49 13.44
CA LEU A 122 1.52 -12.12 12.26
C LEU A 122 2.97 -11.78 12.61
N SER A 123 3.24 -11.18 13.78
CA SER A 123 4.61 -10.85 14.22
C SER A 123 5.47 -12.09 14.52
N HIS A 124 4.85 -13.26 14.73
CA HIS A 124 5.58 -14.53 14.85
C HIS A 124 6.00 -15.08 13.49
N THR A 125 5.25 -14.78 12.44
CA THR A 125 5.51 -15.29 11.07
C THR A 125 6.35 -14.33 10.26
N PHE A 126 6.19 -13.03 10.49
CA PHE A 126 6.78 -11.95 9.72
C PHE A 126 7.41 -10.91 10.66
N PRO A 127 8.50 -10.23 10.26
CA PRO A 127 9.10 -9.16 11.05
C PRO A 127 8.27 -7.88 10.97
N ILE A 128 7.07 -7.93 11.54
CA ILE A 128 6.15 -6.80 11.60
C ILE A 128 6.61 -5.80 12.67
N GLN A 129 6.64 -4.55 12.27
CA GLN A 129 6.73 -3.39 13.14
C GLN A 129 5.33 -2.80 13.30
N ASP A 130 4.80 -2.81 14.53
CA ASP A 130 3.57 -2.10 14.86
C ASP A 130 3.89 -0.60 14.97
N LEU A 131 3.35 0.19 14.04
CA LEU A 131 3.48 1.64 14.02
C LEU A 131 2.37 2.32 14.84
N GLY A 132 1.47 1.53 15.43
CA GLY A 132 0.40 2.00 16.29
C GLY A 132 -0.70 2.68 15.48
N ARG A 133 -1.13 3.87 15.94
CA ARG A 133 -2.23 4.60 15.30
C ARG A 133 -1.80 5.10 13.93
N LEU A 134 -2.63 4.82 12.93
CA LEU A 134 -2.44 5.27 11.56
C LEU A 134 -2.25 6.80 11.50
N SER A 135 -1.05 7.22 11.08
CA SER A 135 -0.67 8.63 10.95
C SER A 135 -0.18 8.98 9.55
N TYR A 136 0.41 8.01 8.83
CA TYR A 136 0.82 8.16 7.44
C TYR A 136 0.54 6.87 6.67
N PHE A 137 -0.03 6.96 5.48
CA PHE A 137 -0.22 5.80 4.59
C PHE A 137 0.00 6.22 3.15
N LEU A 138 0.92 5.58 2.43
CA LEU A 138 1.24 5.89 1.03
C LEU A 138 1.61 7.37 0.79
N GLY A 139 2.36 7.96 1.72
CA GLY A 139 2.72 9.38 1.66
C GLY A 139 1.58 10.35 1.98
N ILE A 140 0.38 9.85 2.31
CA ILE A 140 -0.76 10.65 2.79
C ILE A 140 -0.72 10.67 4.32
N GLU A 141 -0.59 11.86 4.89
CA GLU A 141 -0.77 12.13 6.31
C GLU A 141 -2.25 12.04 6.68
N ILE A 142 -2.55 11.32 7.75
CA ILE A 142 -3.90 11.11 8.27
C ILE A 142 -3.98 11.83 9.61
N ILE A 143 -4.68 12.96 9.62
CA ILE A 143 -4.78 13.85 10.77
C ILE A 143 -6.17 13.69 11.38
N PRO A 144 -6.29 13.13 12.58
CA PRO A 144 -7.58 13.03 13.26
C PRO A 144 -8.09 14.40 13.68
N GLN A 145 -9.33 14.73 13.33
CA GLN A 145 -10.00 15.96 13.74
C GLN A 145 -11.35 15.62 14.37
N GLY A 146 -11.34 15.28 15.66
CA GLY A 146 -12.55 14.88 16.39
C GLY A 146 -13.15 13.58 15.83
N ARG A 147 -14.30 13.69 15.15
CA ARG A 147 -14.98 12.56 14.47
C ARG A 147 -14.61 12.43 13.00
N ASP A 148 -13.78 13.31 12.47
CA ASP A 148 -13.37 13.29 11.06
C ASP A 148 -11.88 12.93 10.93
N LEU A 149 -11.50 12.51 9.72
CA LEU A 149 -10.10 12.35 9.34
C LEU A 149 -9.80 13.32 8.20
N ILE A 150 -8.78 14.17 8.38
CA ILE A 150 -8.21 14.94 7.29
C ILE A 150 -7.12 14.09 6.63
N LEU A 151 -7.19 13.97 5.31
CA LEU A 151 -6.13 13.41 4.48
C LEU A 151 -5.32 14.58 3.91
N ALA A 152 -4.04 14.68 4.28
CA ALA A 152 -3.15 15.74 3.81
C ALA A 152 -1.91 15.13 3.15
N GLN A 153 -1.44 15.68 2.04
CA GLN A 153 -0.22 15.22 1.37
C GLN A 153 0.86 16.28 1.44
N LYS A 154 1.25 16.68 2.66
CA LYS A 154 2.19 17.80 2.88
C LYS A 154 3.56 17.56 2.23
N LYS A 155 3.99 16.30 2.12
CA LYS A 155 5.27 15.93 1.49
C LYS A 155 5.39 16.34 0.02
N ILE A 156 4.26 16.49 -0.70
CA ILE A 156 4.26 17.03 -2.06
C ILE A 156 4.68 18.51 -2.07
N LEU A 157 4.33 19.30 -1.05
CA LEU A 157 4.72 20.71 -0.99
C LEU A 157 6.24 20.85 -0.86
N ASP A 158 6.86 20.06 0.01
CA ASP A 158 8.32 20.02 0.17
C ASP A 158 9.01 19.52 -1.11
N LEU A 159 8.39 18.57 -1.81
CA LEU A 159 8.86 18.07 -3.10
C LEU A 159 8.76 19.12 -4.22
N LEU A 160 7.68 19.89 -4.25
CA LEU A 160 7.50 20.99 -5.20
C LEU A 160 8.55 22.08 -4.96
N GLU A 161 8.85 22.39 -3.70
CA GLU A 161 9.93 23.33 -3.36
C GLU A 161 11.30 22.80 -3.85
N ARG A 162 11.62 21.54 -3.56
CA ARG A 162 12.86 20.89 -4.03
C ARG A 162 12.96 20.77 -5.55
N ALA A 163 11.83 20.63 -6.24
CA ALA A 163 11.74 20.60 -7.69
C ALA A 163 11.74 22.00 -8.33
N LYS A 164 11.80 23.08 -7.54
CA LYS A 164 11.64 24.49 -7.99
C LYS A 164 10.30 24.73 -8.71
N LEU A 165 9.27 23.96 -8.34
CA LEU A 165 7.90 24.04 -8.84
C LEU A 165 6.94 24.67 -7.82
N SER A 166 7.44 25.44 -6.87
CA SER A 166 6.66 26.11 -5.83
C SER A 166 5.62 27.12 -6.37
N ASN A 167 5.76 27.56 -7.62
CA ASN A 167 4.80 28.41 -8.34
C ASN A 167 3.85 27.63 -9.26
N ALA A 168 3.84 26.29 -9.21
CA ALA A 168 2.93 25.49 -10.02
C ALA A 168 1.48 25.74 -9.59
N ASN A 169 0.58 25.98 -10.56
CA ASN A 169 -0.82 26.23 -10.27
C ASN A 169 -1.45 25.03 -9.54
N PRO A 170 -2.12 25.23 -8.39
CA PRO A 170 -2.78 24.16 -7.67
C PRO A 170 -3.90 23.58 -8.54
N MET A 171 -3.78 22.31 -8.90
CA MET A 171 -4.83 21.58 -9.61
C MET A 171 -5.60 20.71 -8.62
N PRO A 172 -6.95 20.77 -8.61
CA PRO A 172 -7.79 19.99 -7.68
C PRO A 172 -7.77 18.48 -7.96
N THR A 173 -7.21 18.04 -9.10
CA THR A 173 -7.06 16.63 -9.44
C THR A 173 -5.63 16.33 -9.94
N PRO A 174 -4.98 15.28 -9.43
CA PRO A 174 -3.70 14.83 -9.97
C PRO A 174 -3.98 14.17 -11.32
N ILE A 175 -3.66 14.88 -12.41
CA ILE A 175 -3.65 14.46 -13.83
C ILE A 175 -4.84 13.62 -14.33
N ALA A 176 -5.53 14.07 -15.38
CA ALA A 176 -6.56 13.24 -16.02
C ALA A 176 -5.94 11.91 -16.50
N THR A 177 -6.57 10.76 -16.21
CA THR A 177 -6.09 9.43 -16.64
C THR A 177 -6.07 9.24 -18.15
N ASN A 178 -6.59 10.21 -18.91
CA ASN A 178 -6.72 10.18 -20.37
C ASN A 178 -5.80 11.21 -21.05
N VAL A 179 -4.69 11.63 -20.43
CA VAL A 179 -3.70 12.44 -21.14
C VAL A 179 -2.99 11.54 -22.14
N ASN A 180 -3.28 11.75 -23.43
CA ASN A 180 -2.57 11.11 -24.52
C ASN A 180 -1.22 11.81 -24.65
N LEU A 181 -0.22 11.31 -23.92
CA LEU A 181 1.15 11.83 -23.97
C LEU A 181 1.77 11.44 -25.31
N ALA A 182 1.95 12.40 -26.21
CA ALA A 182 2.63 12.16 -27.47
C ALA A 182 4.15 12.20 -27.26
N LEU A 183 4.86 11.37 -28.01
CA LEU A 183 6.33 11.43 -28.12
C LEU A 183 6.70 12.77 -28.75
N GLY A 184 7.09 13.75 -27.93
CA GLY A 184 7.45 15.11 -28.37
C GLY A 184 6.86 16.24 -27.53
N ASP A 185 5.94 15.96 -26.59
CA ASP A 185 5.27 16.98 -25.78
C ASP A 185 6.17 17.70 -24.76
N SER A 186 7.42 17.28 -24.61
CA SER A 186 8.38 17.91 -23.72
C SER A 186 9.81 17.72 -24.21
N PRO A 187 10.71 18.69 -23.98
CA PRO A 187 12.12 18.50 -24.26
C PRO A 187 12.67 17.29 -23.48
N PRO A 188 13.66 16.56 -24.03
CA PRO A 188 14.27 15.43 -23.36
C PRO A 188 14.78 15.84 -21.98
N LEU A 189 14.37 15.09 -20.96
CA LEU A 189 14.76 15.38 -19.59
C LEU A 189 16.28 15.21 -19.46
N THR A 190 16.99 16.30 -19.17
CA THR A 190 18.46 16.33 -19.22
C THR A 190 19.10 15.66 -18.00
N ASP A 191 18.40 15.62 -16.86
CA ASP A 191 18.88 15.02 -15.61
C ASP A 191 17.95 13.88 -15.14
N HIS A 192 18.31 12.65 -15.54
CA HIS A 192 17.61 11.44 -15.12
C HIS A 192 17.77 11.14 -13.62
N VAL A 193 18.80 11.67 -12.95
CA VAL A 193 19.06 11.41 -11.52
C VAL A 193 18.13 12.25 -10.67
N GLN A 194 18.00 13.54 -10.97
CA GLN A 194 17.09 14.44 -10.26
C GLN A 194 15.63 13.97 -10.39
N TYR A 195 15.21 13.54 -11.58
CA TYR A 195 13.89 12.96 -11.79
C TYR A 195 13.66 11.70 -10.95
N ARG A 196 14.62 10.78 -10.95
CA ARG A 196 14.53 9.55 -10.14
C ARG A 196 14.50 9.85 -8.64
N GLN A 197 15.22 10.88 -8.18
CA GLN A 197 15.21 11.31 -6.78
C GLN A 197 13.87 11.93 -6.38
N ILE A 198 13.25 12.73 -7.25
CA ILE A 198 11.94 13.33 -7.02
C ILE A 198 10.86 12.23 -7.00
N ILE A 199 10.86 11.34 -8.00
CA ILE A 199 9.92 10.21 -8.06
C ILE A 199 10.11 9.25 -6.89
N GLY A 200 11.34 8.97 -6.49
CA GLY A 200 11.64 8.12 -5.33
C GLY A 200 11.36 8.75 -3.97
N ALA A 201 11.10 10.06 -3.91
CA ALA A 201 10.75 10.76 -2.69
C ALA A 201 9.23 10.93 -2.49
N LEU A 202 8.43 10.68 -3.53
CA LEU A 202 6.95 10.69 -3.47
C LEU A 202 6.40 9.62 -2.52
#